data_AF-A0A7I9VPY1-F1
#
_entry.id   AF-A0A7I9VPY1-F1
#
_cell.length_a   1.000
_cell.length_b   1.000
_cell.length_c   1.000
_cell.angle_alpha   90.00
_cell.angle_beta   90.00
_cell.angle_gamma   90.00
#
_symmetry.space_group_name_H-M   'P 1'
#
loop_
_entity.id
_entity.type
_entity.pdbx_description
1 polymer ?
#
loop_
_entity_poly.entity_id
_entity_poly.type
_entity_poly.pdbx_seq_one_letter_code
_entity_poly.pdbx_strand_id
1 'polypeptide(L)'
;MPNEKLQSDIERLARGFAAEVTRLVAEAIVSEVQAAMARPGAAGGGRARAAPTRRLQASQVERWVPDRRARRVPNFVIQATGLSTKREIVDRYGEHAIFQRGHPAPPPLRAAAAPRSTGEADG
;
A
#
# COMPACT_ATOMS: atom_id res chain seq x y z
N MET A 1 -15.62 -39.94 -14.16
CA MET A 1 -14.54 -39.48 -13.26
C MET A 1 -13.77 -38.22 -13.77
N PRO A 2 -14.42 -37.13 -14.23
CA PRO A 2 -13.69 -35.89 -14.58
C PRO A 2 -13.48 -34.93 -13.39
N ASN A 3 -14.31 -35.03 -12.34
CA ASN A 3 -14.31 -34.09 -11.22
C ASN A 3 -13.10 -34.27 -10.27
N GLU A 4 -12.66 -35.51 -10.07
CA GLU A 4 -11.49 -35.83 -9.23
C GLU A 4 -10.17 -35.31 -9.81
N LYS A 5 -10.05 -35.31 -11.15
CA LYS A 5 -8.87 -34.79 -11.84
C LYS A 5 -8.75 -33.27 -11.64
N LEU A 6 -9.85 -32.54 -11.80
CA LEU A 6 -9.90 -31.09 -11.57
C LEU A 6 -9.54 -30.74 -10.12
N GLN A 7 -10.05 -31.49 -9.15
CA GLN A 7 -9.74 -31.29 -7.74
C GLN A 7 -8.24 -31.53 -7.44
N SER A 8 -7.65 -32.58 -8.00
CA SER A 8 -6.22 -32.86 -7.85
C SER A 8 -5.32 -31.78 -8.48
N ASP A 9 -5.76 -31.18 -9.59
CA ASP A 9 -5.03 -30.10 -10.27
C ASP A 9 -5.11 -28.80 -9.46
N ILE A 10 -6.27 -28.50 -8.87
CA ILE A 10 -6.46 -27.37 -7.95
C ILE A 10 -5.56 -27.52 -6.72
N GLU A 11 -5.52 -28.70 -6.09
CA GLU A 11 -4.67 -28.94 -4.92
C GLU A 11 -3.18 -28.84 -5.23
N ARG A 12 -2.77 -29.25 -6.44
CA ARG A 12 -1.37 -29.12 -6.89
C ARG A 12 -1.01 -27.66 -7.12
N LEU A 13 -1.90 -26.88 -7.74
CA LEU A 13 -1.71 -25.43 -7.93
C LEU A 13 -1.70 -24.68 -6.60
N ALA A 14 -2.61 -25.00 -5.68
CA ALA A 14 -2.67 -24.37 -4.36
C ALA A 14 -1.38 -24.59 -3.56
N ARG A 15 -0.81 -25.81 -3.60
CA ARG A 15 0.49 -26.10 -2.96
C ARG A 15 1.65 -25.33 -3.59
N GLY A 16 1.71 -25.26 -4.92
CA GLY A 16 2.75 -24.49 -5.62
C GLY A 16 2.65 -22.99 -5.29
N PHE A 17 1.43 -22.45 -5.28
CA PHE A 17 1.18 -21.05 -4.94
C PHE A 17 1.54 -20.74 -3.48
N ALA A 18 1.20 -21.62 -2.54
CA ALA A 18 1.54 -21.44 -1.13
C ALA A 18 3.06 -21.40 -0.90
N ALA A 19 3.82 -22.26 -1.59
CA ALA A 19 5.29 -22.26 -1.50
C ALA A 19 5.89 -20.95 -2.03
N GLU A 20 5.38 -20.47 -3.17
CA GLU A 20 5.86 -19.23 -3.79
C GLU A 20 5.51 -17.99 -2.95
N VAL A 21 4.29 -17.91 -2.44
CA VAL A 21 3.87 -16.83 -1.53
C VAL A 21 4.73 -16.83 -0.27
N THR A 22 4.98 -18.01 0.33
CA THR A 22 5.83 -18.12 1.52
C THR A 22 7.24 -17.59 1.26
N ARG A 23 7.82 -17.94 0.11
CA ARG A 23 9.14 -17.46 -0.31
C ARG A 23 9.16 -15.93 -0.46
N LEU A 24 8.22 -15.37 -1.21
CA LEU A 24 8.15 -13.93 -1.45
C LEU A 24 7.95 -13.13 -0.16
N VAL A 25 7.12 -13.64 0.76
CA VAL A 25 6.90 -13.01 2.07
C VAL A 25 8.17 -13.08 2.92
N ALA A 26 8.88 -14.22 2.94
CA ALA A 26 10.13 -14.35 3.68
C ALA A 26 11.20 -13.38 3.19
N GLU A 27 11.36 -13.24 1.86
CA GLU A 27 12.30 -12.28 1.26
C GLU A 27 11.95 -10.83 1.63
N ALA A 28 10.65 -10.47 1.60
CA ALA A 28 10.19 -9.14 1.96
C ALA A 28 10.45 -8.81 3.45
N ILE A 29 10.20 -9.76 4.35
CA ILE A 29 10.45 -9.59 5.79
C ILE A 29 11.95 -9.34 6.06
N VAL A 30 12.83 -10.11 5.43
CA VAL A 30 14.29 -9.95 5.61
C VAL A 30 14.74 -8.55 5.16
N SER A 31 14.22 -8.08 4.03
CA SER A 31 14.52 -6.73 3.50
C SER A 31 14.09 -5.62 4.47
N GLU A 32 12.86 -5.70 4.99
CA GLU A 32 12.32 -4.71 5.94
C GLU A 32 13.07 -4.71 7.27
N VAL A 33 13.43 -5.88 7.80
CA VAL A 33 14.21 -5.99 9.04
C VAL A 33 15.61 -5.39 8.89
N GLN A 34 16.28 -5.63 7.76
CA GLN A 34 17.59 -5.01 7.49
C GLN A 34 17.48 -3.48 7.35
N ALA A 35 16.45 -2.98 6.65
CA ALA A 35 16.21 -1.55 6.51
C ALA A 35 15.88 -0.86 7.85
N ALA A 36 15.23 -1.58 8.78
CA ALA A 36 14.98 -1.10 10.13
C ALA A 36 16.25 -1.06 10.99
N MET A 37 17.12 -2.08 10.88
CA MET A 37 18.39 -2.13 11.60
C MET A 37 19.44 -1.13 11.08
N ALA A 38 19.39 -0.78 9.80
CA ALA A 38 20.32 0.18 9.19
C ALA A 38 20.05 1.65 9.55
N ARG A 39 18.96 1.97 10.26
CA ARG A 39 18.71 3.35 10.74
C ARG A 39 19.49 3.60 12.03
N PRO A 40 20.53 4.46 12.01
CA PRO A 40 21.25 4.81 13.23
C PRO A 40 20.33 5.63 14.13
N GLY A 41 20.29 5.25 15.40
CA GLY A 41 19.45 5.86 16.42
C GLY A 41 19.66 7.37 16.57
N ALA A 42 18.56 8.10 16.59
CA ALA A 42 18.50 9.47 17.08
C ALA A 42 18.66 9.47 18.61
N ALA A 43 19.90 9.55 19.10
CA ALA A 43 20.18 9.87 20.50
C ALA A 43 21.62 10.39 20.64
N GLY A 44 21.78 11.65 21.03
CA GLY A 44 23.09 12.23 21.36
C GLY A 44 23.11 13.74 21.29
N GLY A 45 22.90 14.40 22.43
CA GLY A 45 22.98 15.85 22.56
C GLY A 45 24.40 16.37 22.38
N GLY A 46 24.52 17.51 21.71
CA GLY A 46 25.76 18.27 21.58
C GLY A 46 25.48 19.62 20.94
N ARG A 47 25.62 20.69 21.72
CA ARG A 47 25.57 22.09 21.26
C ARG A 47 26.48 22.26 20.04
N ALA A 48 25.89 22.49 18.86
CA ALA A 48 26.60 23.00 17.71
C ALA A 48 25.84 24.21 17.15
N ARG A 49 26.38 25.37 17.50
CA ARG A 49 26.32 26.68 16.84
C ARG A 49 25.34 26.80 15.67
N ALA A 50 24.36 27.69 15.84
CA ALA A 50 23.37 28.07 14.85
C ALA A 50 24.00 28.36 13.47
N ALA A 51 23.76 27.48 12.51
CA ALA A 51 23.87 27.78 11.09
C ALA A 51 22.54 28.44 10.65
N PRO A 52 22.56 29.40 9.72
CA PRO A 52 21.34 30.02 9.21
C PRO A 52 20.45 28.91 8.65
N THR A 53 19.24 28.81 9.18
CA THR A 53 18.22 27.86 8.76
C THR A 53 17.88 28.11 7.29
N ARG A 54 18.67 27.51 6.39
CA ARG A 54 18.23 27.13 5.06
C ARG A 54 16.97 26.35 5.30
N ARG A 55 15.81 26.96 5.01
CA ARG A 55 14.49 26.32 5.10
C ARG A 55 14.68 24.91 4.54
N LEU A 56 14.67 23.92 5.41
CA LEU A 56 14.65 22.51 5.03
C LEU A 56 13.41 22.42 4.16
N GLN A 57 13.62 22.40 2.83
CA GLN A 57 12.53 22.27 1.89
C GLN A 57 11.73 21.08 2.38
N ALA A 58 10.46 21.34 2.70
CA ALA A 58 9.54 20.33 3.19
C ALA A 58 9.77 19.08 2.35
N SER A 59 10.36 18.06 2.97
CA SER A 59 10.77 16.81 2.33
C SER A 59 9.63 16.40 1.41
N GLN A 60 9.87 16.43 0.11
CA GLN A 60 8.83 16.17 -0.87
C GLN A 60 8.25 14.78 -0.56
N VAL A 61 7.01 14.75 -0.09
CA VAL A 61 6.35 13.49 0.28
C VAL A 61 6.06 12.74 -1.01
N GLU A 62 6.89 11.75 -1.33
CA GLU A 62 6.73 10.94 -2.55
C GLU A 62 5.69 9.84 -2.39
N ARG A 63 5.49 9.37 -1.16
CA ARG A 63 4.55 8.33 -0.78
C ARG A 63 3.66 8.79 0.38
N TRP A 64 2.36 8.55 0.27
CA TRP A 64 1.40 8.86 1.32
C TRP A 64 0.40 7.71 1.50
N VAL A 65 0.04 7.45 2.76
CA VAL A 65 -0.94 6.43 3.18
C VAL A 65 -1.90 7.09 4.15
N PRO A 66 -3.23 6.87 4.05
CA PRO A 66 -4.22 7.46 4.95
C PRO A 66 -4.27 6.75 6.32
N ASP A 67 -3.13 6.45 6.91
CA ASP A 67 -3.01 5.78 8.21
C ASP A 67 -3.33 6.71 9.39
N ARG A 68 -3.38 6.20 10.62
CA ARG A 68 -3.65 7.02 11.83
C ARG A 68 -2.68 8.18 12.04
N ARG A 69 -1.47 8.13 11.47
CA ARG A 69 -0.43 9.16 11.60
C ARG A 69 -0.57 10.26 10.54
N ALA A 70 -1.27 9.99 9.45
CA ALA A 70 -1.56 10.97 8.41
C ALA A 70 -2.45 12.09 8.97
N ARG A 71 -1.84 13.27 9.15
CA ARG A 71 -2.50 14.49 9.64
C ARG A 71 -3.12 15.35 8.53
N ARG A 72 -2.50 15.35 7.35
CA ARG A 72 -2.92 16.16 6.19
C ARG A 72 -2.84 15.32 4.92
N VAL A 73 -3.69 15.66 3.95
CA VAL A 73 -3.66 15.11 2.59
C VAL A 73 -2.68 15.94 1.75
N PRO A 74 -1.66 15.33 1.13
CA PRO A 74 -0.75 16.04 0.24
C PRO A 74 -1.40 16.43 -1.09
N ASN A 75 -0.94 17.52 -1.69
CA ASN A 75 -1.48 18.05 -2.95
C ASN A 75 -1.49 17.01 -4.10
N PHE A 76 -0.47 16.15 -4.22
CA PHE A 76 -0.44 15.16 -5.29
C PHE A 76 -1.57 14.12 -5.16
N VAL A 77 -2.01 13.83 -3.93
CA VAL A 77 -3.16 12.94 -3.68
C VAL A 77 -4.45 13.64 -4.05
N ILE A 78 -4.58 14.94 -3.73
CA ILE A 78 -5.73 15.76 -4.12
C ILE A 78 -5.82 15.85 -5.64
N GLN A 79 -4.69 16.09 -6.32
CA GLN A 79 -4.63 16.15 -7.79
C GLN A 79 -4.99 14.81 -8.44
N ALA A 80 -4.56 13.69 -7.86
CA ALA A 80 -4.85 12.36 -8.39
C ALA A 80 -6.29 11.89 -8.12
N THR A 81 -6.91 12.33 -7.02
CA THR A 81 -8.21 11.80 -6.56
C THR A 81 -9.37 12.78 -6.63
N GLY A 82 -9.09 14.08 -6.70
CA GLY A 82 -10.06 15.16 -6.50
C GLY A 82 -10.58 15.31 -5.06
N LEU A 83 -10.07 14.53 -4.10
CA LEU A 83 -10.53 14.53 -2.71
C LEU A 83 -9.59 15.34 -1.83
N SER A 84 -10.15 16.15 -0.94
CA SER A 84 -9.37 17.10 -0.14
C SER A 84 -9.15 16.63 1.30
N THR A 85 -10.05 15.78 1.81
CA THR A 85 -9.99 15.31 3.19
C THR A 85 -9.55 13.86 3.29
N LYS A 86 -8.85 13.54 4.38
CA LYS A 86 -8.42 12.17 4.67
C LYS A 86 -9.63 11.23 4.78
N ARG A 87 -10.74 11.71 5.36
CA ARG A 87 -11.97 10.93 5.53
C ARG A 87 -12.53 10.47 4.18
N GLU A 88 -12.68 11.39 3.23
CA GLU A 88 -13.17 11.05 1.88
C GLU A 88 -12.26 10.02 1.19
N ILE A 89 -10.95 10.14 1.39
CA ILE A 89 -9.99 9.19 0.83
C ILE A 89 -10.13 7.81 1.48
N VAL A 90 -10.26 7.74 2.81
CA VAL A 90 -10.48 6.47 3.52
C VAL A 90 -11.81 5.84 3.09
N ASP A 91 -12.88 6.63 2.98
CA ASP A 91 -14.20 6.15 2.56
C ASP A 91 -14.18 5.56 1.13
N ARG A 92 -13.36 6.13 0.24
CA ARG A 92 -13.27 5.69 -1.17
C ARG A 92 -12.22 4.62 -1.43
N TYR A 93 -11.05 4.71 -0.80
CA TYR A 93 -9.87 3.88 -1.10
C TYR A 93 -9.43 2.98 0.06
N GLY A 94 -9.92 3.21 1.28
CA GLY A 94 -9.56 2.45 2.49
C GLY A 94 -8.40 3.05 3.29
N GLU A 95 -8.24 2.61 4.55
CA GLU A 95 -7.27 3.14 5.53
C GLU A 95 -5.79 2.83 5.17
N HIS A 96 -5.56 1.93 4.20
CA HIS A 96 -4.23 1.49 3.79
C HIS A 96 -3.92 1.74 2.30
N ALA A 97 -4.70 2.60 1.65
CA ALA A 97 -4.44 2.97 0.25
C ALA A 97 -3.09 3.67 0.08
N ILE A 98 -2.24 3.18 -0.81
CA ILE A 98 -0.92 3.75 -1.05
C ILE A 98 -0.99 4.68 -2.26
N PHE A 99 -0.64 5.95 -2.05
CA PHE A 99 -0.51 6.94 -3.11
C PHE A 99 0.95 7.29 -3.32
N GLN A 100 1.38 7.34 -4.59
CA GLN A 100 2.73 7.73 -4.97
C GLN A 100 2.66 8.87 -5.98
N ARG A 101 3.54 9.85 -5.83
CA ARG A 101 3.62 11.00 -6.74
C ARG A 101 3.98 10.53 -8.16
N GLY A 102 3.23 10.98 -9.16
CA GLY A 102 3.44 10.59 -10.57
C GLY A 102 2.83 9.24 -10.96
N HIS A 103 2.22 8.52 -10.02
CA HIS A 103 1.47 7.31 -10.30
C HIS A 103 -0.04 7.56 -10.27
N PRO A 104 -0.83 6.77 -11.03
CA PRO A 104 -2.28 6.84 -10.93
C PRO A 104 -2.75 6.47 -9.52
N ALA A 105 -3.92 6.99 -9.14
CA ALA A 105 -4.55 6.62 -7.88
C ALA A 105 -4.83 5.11 -7.83
N PRO A 106 -4.73 4.46 -6.66
CA PRO A 106 -5.10 3.07 -6.49
C PRO A 106 -6.58 2.87 -6.82
N PRO A 107 -7.01 1.66 -7.19
CA PRO A 107 -8.41 1.37 -7.46
C PRO A 107 -9.26 1.67 -6.21
N PRO A 108 -10.42 2.34 -6.36
CA PRO A 108 -11.27 2.63 -5.22
C PRO A 108 -11.95 1.35 -4.72
N LEU A 109 -12.06 1.22 -3.38
CA LEU A 109 -12.63 0.07 -2.70
C LEU A 109 -14.06 -0.23 -3.19
N ARG A 110 -14.83 0.81 -3.47
CA ARG A 110 -16.22 0.68 -3.94
C ARG A 110 -16.36 0.22 -5.40
N ALA A 111 -15.35 0.42 -6.25
CA ALA A 111 -15.39 -0.09 -7.63
C ALA A 111 -14.98 -1.57 -7.72
N ALA A 112 -14.19 -2.07 -6.76
CA ALA A 112 -13.84 -3.48 -6.68
C ALA A 112 -15.04 -4.39 -6.30
N ALA A 113 -16.14 -3.79 -5.82
CA ALA A 113 -17.36 -4.48 -5.39
C ALA A 113 -18.52 -4.38 -6.40
N ALA A 114 -18.26 -4.08 -7.68
CA ALA A 114 -19.30 -4.25 -8.69
C ALA A 114 -19.66 -5.75 -8.78
N PRO A 115 -20.93 -6.14 -8.52
CA PRO A 115 -21.34 -7.53 -8.68
C PRO A 115 -21.13 -7.89 -10.15
N ARG A 116 -20.38 -8.96 -10.41
CA ARG A 116 -20.45 -9.64 -11.70
C ARG A 116 -21.91 -10.05 -11.82
N SER A 117 -22.68 -9.35 -12.64
CA SER A 117 -24.01 -9.77 -13.04
C SER A 117 -23.85 -11.10 -13.78
N THR A 118 -23.97 -12.20 -13.05
CA THR A 118 -24.29 -13.51 -13.59
C THR A 118 -25.72 -13.40 -14.14
N GLY A 119 -25.83 -12.89 -15.36
CA GLY A 119 -27.04 -12.94 -16.16
C GLY A 119 -26.97 -14.17 -17.05
N GLU A 120 -27.08 -15.35 -16.44
CA GLU A 120 -27.38 -16.60 -17.13
C GLU A 120 -28.39 -17.35 -16.28
N ALA A 121 -29.66 -17.15 -16.61
CA ALA A 121 -30.78 -17.97 -16.15
C ALA A 121 -31.90 -17.86 -17.19
N ASP A 122 -31.99 -18.93 -17.97
CA ASP A 122 -33.17 -19.53 -18.61
C ASP A 122 -34.20 -18.67 -19.37
N GLY A 123 -34.39 -19.08 -20.63
CA GLY A 123 -35.52 -18.79 -21.50
C GLY A 123 -35.44 -19.62 -22.77
#